data_AF-A0A9P1YPA9-F1
#
_entry.id   AF-A0A9P1YPA9-F1
#
_cell.length_a   1.000
_cell.length_b   1.000
_cell.length_c   1.000
_cell.angle_alpha   90.00
_cell.angle_beta   90.00
_cell.angle_gamma   90.00
#
_symmetry.space_group_name_H-M   'P 1'
#
loop_
_entity.id
_entity.type
_entity.pdbx_description
1 polymer ?
#
loop_
_entity_poly.entity_id
_entity_poly.type
_entity_poly.pdbx_seq_one_letter_code
_entity_poly.pdbx_strand_id
1 'polypeptide(L)'
;MPKDTYSGIRLSVIQLIDSKKENLKENNIKLTIIKNEKDGYVVELDNDKCMAEIVVEEPTYTPYRYISFEVVSLMDGKVKIIYSWYDDETSQWSDIEKELNKGIQFLNNFKTMEQ
;
A
#
# COMPACT_ATOMS: atom_id res chain seq x y z
N MET A 1 4.18 3.63 -21.95
CA MET A 1 4.76 2.35 -21.44
C MET A 1 3.59 1.40 -21.19
N PRO A 2 3.73 0.08 -21.43
CA PRO A 2 2.69 -0.86 -21.02
C PRO A 2 2.50 -0.76 -19.52
N LYS A 3 1.24 -0.74 -19.04
CA LYS A 3 0.96 -0.55 -17.62
C LYS A 3 1.47 -1.70 -16.76
N ASP A 4 1.49 -2.92 -17.30
CA ASP A 4 1.81 -4.14 -16.53
C ASP A 4 3.32 -4.51 -16.53
N THR A 5 4.19 -3.61 -17.00
CA THR A 5 5.63 -3.71 -16.73
C THR A 5 5.93 -3.12 -15.36
N TYR A 6 7.03 -3.52 -14.73
CA TYR A 6 7.48 -2.94 -13.46
C TYR A 6 7.47 -1.39 -13.47
N SER A 7 8.08 -0.75 -14.47
CA SER A 7 8.10 0.71 -14.59
C SER A 7 6.70 1.30 -14.77
N GLY A 8 5.83 0.62 -15.51
CA GLY A 8 4.44 1.04 -15.72
C GLY A 8 3.64 0.99 -14.41
N ILE A 9 3.77 -0.11 -13.67
CA ILE A 9 3.13 -0.32 -12.38
C ILE A 9 3.63 0.72 -11.36
N ARG A 10 4.95 0.87 -11.20
CA ARG A 10 5.56 1.85 -10.28
C ARG A 10 5.05 3.27 -10.52
N LEU A 11 5.05 3.73 -11.78
CA LEU A 11 4.54 5.06 -12.13
C LEU A 11 3.03 5.19 -11.87
N SER A 12 2.27 4.14 -12.12
CA SER A 12 0.82 4.13 -11.90
C SER A 12 0.48 4.17 -10.40
N VAL A 13 1.24 3.46 -9.56
CA VAL A 13 1.11 3.53 -8.09
C VAL A 13 1.45 4.93 -7.59
N ILE A 14 2.54 5.55 -8.05
CA ILE A 14 2.88 6.93 -7.67
C ILE A 14 1.71 7.88 -8.00
N GLN A 15 1.16 7.78 -9.21
CA GLN A 15 0.02 8.61 -9.63
C GLN A 15 -1.23 8.36 -8.79
N LEU A 16 -1.51 7.09 -8.47
CA LEU A 16 -2.62 6.73 -7.58
C LEU A 16 -2.44 7.36 -6.20
N ILE A 17 -1.27 7.20 -5.57
CA ILE A 17 -0.99 7.75 -4.25
C ILE A 17 -1.04 9.28 -4.26
N ASP A 18 -0.47 9.93 -5.28
CA ASP A 18 -0.56 11.38 -5.45
C ASP A 18 -2.01 11.87 -5.53
N SER A 19 -2.89 11.13 -6.24
CA SER A 19 -4.32 11.45 -6.35
C SER A 19 -5.10 11.29 -5.03
N LYS A 20 -4.56 10.56 -4.05
CA LYS A 20 -5.22 10.30 -2.75
C LYS A 20 -4.77 11.22 -1.63
N LYS A 21 -3.75 12.06 -1.84
CA LYS A 21 -3.15 12.90 -0.78
C LYS A 21 -4.16 13.73 0.01
N GLU A 22 -5.11 14.37 -0.68
CA GLU A 22 -6.16 15.17 -0.02
C GLU A 22 -7.08 14.29 0.84
N ASN A 23 -7.55 13.17 0.29
CA ASN A 23 -8.41 12.24 1.02
C ASN A 23 -7.71 11.62 2.24
N LEU A 24 -6.43 11.25 2.13
CA LEU A 24 -5.65 10.73 3.25
C LEU A 24 -5.53 11.77 4.36
N LYS A 25 -5.23 13.02 3.99
CA LYS A 25 -5.13 14.14 4.94
C LYS A 25 -6.46 14.40 5.65
N GLU A 26 -7.59 14.39 4.94
CA GLU A 26 -8.93 14.56 5.52
C GLU A 26 -9.29 13.46 6.53
N ASN A 27 -8.75 12.26 6.36
CA ASN A 27 -8.94 11.12 7.25
C ASN A 27 -7.85 10.99 8.33
N ASN A 28 -7.04 12.04 8.55
CA ASN A 28 -5.92 12.05 9.49
C ASN A 28 -4.90 10.91 9.28
N ILE A 29 -4.74 10.47 8.03
CA ILE A 29 -3.69 9.52 7.65
C ILE A 29 -2.49 10.31 7.16
N LYS A 30 -1.38 10.12 7.84
CA LYS A 30 -0.09 10.63 7.44
C LYS A 30 0.46 9.75 6.32
N LEU A 31 1.03 10.41 5.31
CA LEU A 31 1.70 9.75 4.20
C LEU A 31 3.19 10.10 4.28
N THR A 32 4.03 9.07 4.28
CA THR A 32 5.49 9.21 4.24
C THR A 32 6.04 8.42 3.06
N ILE A 33 6.77 9.09 2.16
CA ILE A 33 7.48 8.42 1.07
C ILE A 33 8.87 8.02 1.60
N ILE A 34 9.10 6.71 1.72
CA ILE A 34 10.35 6.13 2.24
C ILE A 34 11.38 5.97 1.13
N LYS A 35 10.95 5.51 -0.06
CA LYS A 35 11.79 5.35 -1.25
C LYS A 35 11.05 5.83 -2.49
N ASN A 36 11.74 6.54 -3.38
CA ASN A 36 11.22 6.92 -4.71
C ASN A 36 12.37 6.96 -5.73
N GLU A 37 12.87 5.78 -6.05
CA GLU A 37 14.02 5.58 -6.94
C GLU A 37 13.64 4.62 -8.06
N LYS A 38 14.46 4.51 -9.11
CA LYS A 38 14.09 3.73 -10.30
C LYS A 38 13.76 2.27 -9.98
N ASP A 39 14.45 1.71 -9.00
CA ASP A 39 14.39 0.32 -8.53
C ASP A 39 13.42 0.11 -7.35
N GLY A 40 12.78 1.17 -6.84
CA GLY A 40 11.82 1.01 -5.76
C GLY A 40 10.95 2.23 -5.47
N TYR A 41 9.72 1.97 -5.07
CA TYR A 41 8.84 2.97 -4.48
C TYR A 41 8.19 2.40 -3.22
N VAL A 42 8.42 3.04 -2.07
CA VAL A 42 7.91 2.58 -0.78
C VAL A 42 7.20 3.74 -0.10
N VAL A 43 5.97 3.50 0.33
CA VAL A 43 5.11 4.47 1.00
C VAL A 43 4.56 3.88 2.28
N GLU A 44 4.69 4.63 3.35
CA GLU A 44 4.02 4.38 4.62
C GLU A 44 2.78 5.28 4.73
N LEU A 45 1.67 4.68 5.17
CA LEU A 45 0.43 5.35 5.50
C LEU A 45 0.07 5.03 6.95
N ASP A 46 0.09 6.00 7.85
CA ASP A 46 -0.11 5.77 9.28
C ASP A 46 -1.16 6.69 9.91
N ASN A 47 -1.89 6.17 10.88
CA ASN A 47 -2.73 6.93 11.79
C ASN A 47 -2.54 6.45 13.24
N ASP A 48 -3.38 6.89 14.16
CA ASP A 48 -3.31 6.55 15.58
C ASP A 48 -3.56 5.05 15.89
N LYS A 49 -4.10 4.28 14.93
CA LYS A 49 -4.56 2.90 15.13
C LYS A 49 -3.77 1.87 14.32
N CYS A 50 -3.34 2.23 13.13
CA CYS A 50 -2.73 1.32 12.19
C CYS A 50 -1.67 2.01 11.34
N MET A 51 -0.75 1.19 10.83
CA MET A 51 0.28 1.55 9.88
C MET A 51 0.14 0.64 8.67
N ALA A 52 0.29 1.20 7.49
CA ALA A 52 0.21 0.54 6.22
C ALA A 52 1.50 0.78 5.44
N GLU A 53 1.99 -0.25 4.75
CA GLU A 53 3.14 -0.11 3.85
C GLU A 53 2.76 -0.63 2.46
N ILE A 54 3.02 0.20 1.45
CA ILE A 54 2.93 -0.16 0.04
C ILE A 54 4.35 -0.21 -0.50
N VAL A 55 4.79 -1.38 -0.95
CA VAL A 55 6.11 -1.62 -1.52
C VAL A 55 5.95 -1.92 -3.00
N VAL A 56 6.74 -1.25 -3.84
CA VAL A 56 6.86 -1.53 -5.27
C VAL A 56 8.33 -1.73 -5.63
N GLU A 57 8.76 -2.97 -5.88
CA GLU A 57 10.17 -3.31 -6.12
C GLU A 57 10.30 -4.34 -7.26
N GLU A 58 11.49 -4.46 -7.85
CA GLU A 58 11.76 -5.53 -8.80
C GLU A 58 11.79 -6.90 -8.08
N PRO A 59 11.22 -7.97 -8.69
CA PRO A 59 11.17 -9.30 -8.08
C PRO A 59 12.56 -9.89 -8.07
N THR A 60 13.29 -9.65 -6.99
CA THR A 60 14.63 -10.20 -6.81
C THR A 60 14.65 -11.24 -5.70
N TYR A 61 13.89 -11.03 -4.61
CA TYR A 61 13.90 -11.92 -3.44
C TYR A 61 12.56 -12.08 -2.74
N THR A 62 11.45 -11.67 -3.37
CA THR A 62 10.10 -11.70 -2.77
C THR A 62 9.21 -12.73 -3.45
N PRO A 63 8.22 -13.32 -2.73
CA PRO A 63 7.29 -14.30 -3.31
C PRO A 63 6.17 -13.67 -4.15
N TYR A 64 6.14 -12.33 -4.24
CA TYR A 64 5.20 -11.55 -5.03
C TYR A 64 5.91 -10.92 -6.24
N ARG A 65 5.16 -10.47 -7.24
CA ARG A 65 5.72 -10.03 -8.51
C ARG A 65 6.35 -8.64 -8.41
N TYR A 66 5.58 -7.61 -8.06
CA TYR A 66 6.06 -6.23 -7.95
C TYR A 66 5.57 -5.51 -6.70
N ILE A 67 4.42 -5.89 -6.14
CA ILE A 67 3.72 -5.11 -5.12
C ILE A 67 3.33 -5.96 -3.91
N SER A 68 3.60 -5.41 -2.73
CA SER A 68 2.92 -5.79 -1.50
C SER A 68 2.20 -4.59 -0.89
N PHE A 69 1.07 -4.88 -0.25
CA PHE A 69 0.36 -3.95 0.61
C PHE A 69 -0.02 -4.66 1.90
N GLU A 70 0.61 -4.26 3.01
CA GLU A 70 0.28 -4.75 4.34
C GLU A 70 -0.24 -3.62 5.24
N VAL A 71 -1.19 -3.96 6.12
CA VAL A 71 -1.67 -3.10 7.19
C VAL A 71 -1.47 -3.82 8.50
N VAL A 72 -0.81 -3.16 9.45
CA VAL A 72 -0.56 -3.64 10.79
C VAL A 72 -1.22 -2.76 11.84
N SER A 73 -1.57 -3.36 12.97
CA SER A 73 -2.06 -2.65 14.16
C SER A 73 -1.55 -3.31 15.43
N LEU A 74 -1.46 -2.53 16.51
CA LEU A 74 -1.14 -3.03 17.83
C LEU A 74 -2.41 -3.60 18.48
N MET A 75 -2.47 -4.93 18.63
CA MET A 75 -3.57 -5.63 19.27
C MET A 75 -3.04 -6.51 20.39
N ASP A 76 -3.56 -6.31 21.60
CA ASP A 76 -3.13 -7.05 22.81
C ASP A 76 -1.62 -6.92 23.07
N GLY A 77 -1.06 -5.73 22.83
CA GLY A 77 0.37 -5.45 22.99
C GLY A 77 1.27 -6.10 21.93
N LYS A 78 0.70 -6.66 20.85
CA LYS A 78 1.45 -7.29 19.75
C LYS A 78 1.09 -6.64 18.42
N VAL A 79 2.09 -6.44 17.57
CA VAL A 79 1.88 -6.04 16.18
C VAL A 79 1.28 -7.22 15.43
N LYS A 80 0.14 -7.01 14.78
CA LYS A 80 -0.53 -8.02 13.94
C LYS A 80 -0.79 -7.43 12.56
N ILE A 81 -0.56 -8.24 11.51
CA ILE A 81 -1.05 -7.95 10.16
C ILE A 81 -2.56 -8.17 10.17
N ILE A 82 -3.32 -7.12 9.89
CA ILE A 82 -4.78 -7.09 9.90
C ILE A 82 -5.36 -7.02 8.48
N TYR A 83 -4.53 -6.72 7.48
CA TYR A 83 -4.83 -6.81 6.07
C TYR A 83 -3.52 -7.02 5.31
N SER A 84 -3.54 -7.88 4.29
CA SER A 84 -2.40 -8.04 3.38
C SER A 84 -2.88 -8.42 1.99
N TRP A 85 -2.27 -7.83 0.98
CA TRP A 85 -2.42 -8.24 -0.40
C TRP A 85 -1.07 -8.20 -1.11
N TYR A 86 -0.84 -9.15 -2.00
CA TYR A 86 0.38 -9.30 -2.76
C TYR A 86 0.02 -9.61 -4.21
N ASP A 87 0.71 -8.99 -5.15
CA ASP A 87 0.48 -9.28 -6.57
C ASP A 87 1.17 -10.58 -7.00
N ASP A 88 0.71 -11.10 -8.13
CA ASP A 88 1.29 -12.27 -8.79
C ASP A 88 1.43 -12.04 -10.30
N GLU A 89 1.99 -13.01 -11.01
CA GLU A 89 2.20 -12.95 -12.47
C GLU A 89 0.91 -12.76 -13.29
N THR A 90 -0.25 -13.01 -12.71
CA THR A 90 -1.56 -12.84 -13.36
C THR A 90 -2.18 -11.48 -13.09
N SER A 91 -1.66 -10.76 -12.09
CA SER A 91 -2.19 -9.47 -11.65
C SER A 91 -1.95 -8.39 -12.70
N GLN A 92 -3.04 -7.72 -13.10
CA GLN A 92 -3.00 -6.56 -13.98
C GLN A 92 -3.10 -5.27 -13.17
N TRP A 93 -2.77 -4.14 -13.79
CA TRP A 93 -2.93 -2.83 -13.15
C TRP A 93 -4.33 -2.62 -12.54
N SER A 94 -5.40 -3.09 -13.20
CA SER A 94 -6.76 -2.96 -12.67
C SER A 94 -6.99 -3.71 -11.36
N ASP A 95 -6.33 -4.85 -11.17
CA ASP A 95 -6.42 -5.64 -9.93
C ASP A 95 -5.63 -4.95 -8.83
N ILE A 96 -4.40 -4.52 -9.13
CA ILE A 96 -3.54 -3.74 -8.23
C ILE A 96 -4.26 -2.48 -7.76
N GLU A 97 -4.78 -1.67 -8.69
CA GLU A 97 -5.48 -0.43 -8.37
C GLU A 97 -6.68 -0.69 -7.46
N LYS A 98 -7.44 -1.75 -7.74
CA LYS A 98 -8.60 -2.13 -6.92
C LYS A 98 -8.19 -2.53 -5.51
N GLU A 99 -7.15 -3.33 -5.34
CA GLU A 99 -6.70 -3.81 -4.03
C GLU A 99 -6.01 -2.72 -3.20
N LEU A 100 -5.25 -1.82 -3.85
CA LEU A 100 -4.72 -0.61 -3.19
C LEU A 100 -5.85 0.30 -2.70
N ASN A 101 -6.88 0.55 -3.53
CA ASN A 101 -8.03 1.35 -3.09
C ASN A 101 -8.79 0.69 -1.93
N LYS A 102 -8.96 -0.64 -1.95
CA LYS A 102 -9.59 -1.38 -0.85
C LYS A 102 -8.79 -1.29 0.44
N GLY A 103 -7.46 -1.48 0.40
CA GLY A 103 -6.65 -1.40 1.61
C GLY A 103 -6.56 0.02 2.17
N ILE A 104 -6.54 1.07 1.32
CA ILE A 104 -6.65 2.46 1.78
C ILE A 104 -8.02 2.71 2.43
N GLN A 105 -9.10 2.20 1.83
CA GLN A 105 -10.44 2.28 2.43
C GLN A 105 -10.52 1.50 3.75
N PHE A 106 -9.83 0.36 3.86
CA PHE A 106 -9.71 -0.40 5.10
C PHE A 106 -9.02 0.43 6.19
N LEU A 107 -7.90 1.08 5.86
CA LEU A 107 -7.17 1.98 6.76
C LEU A 107 -8.07 3.13 7.26
N ASN A 108 -8.81 3.77 6.36
CA ASN A 108 -9.75 4.86 6.71
C ASN A 108 -10.85 4.41 7.68
N ASN A 109 -11.37 3.19 7.50
CA ASN A 109 -12.52 2.69 8.25
C ASN A 109 -12.13 1.86 9.47
N PHE A 110 -10.85 1.55 9.65
CA PHE A 110 -10.40 0.71 10.75
C PHE A 110 -10.69 1.39 12.09
N LYS A 111 -11.55 0.75 12.88
CA LYS A 111 -11.81 1.10 14.26
C LYS A 111 -11.23 -0.02 15.10
N THR A 112 -10.30 0.31 15.99
CA THR A 112 -9.98 -0.59 17.09
C THR A 112 -11.27 -0.84 17.85
N MET A 113 -11.63 -2.10 18.08
CA MET A 113 -12.68 -2.40 19.05
C MET A 113 -12.17 -1.85 20.38
N GLU A 114 -12.80 -0.79 20.89
CA GLU A 114 -12.63 -0.39 22.28
C GLU A 114 -12.94 -1.62 23.13
N GLN A 115 -11.96 -2.10 23.89
CA GLN A 115 -12.19 -3.05 24.97
C GLN A 115 -12.71 -2.28 26.18
#